data_AF-A0A919VKY8-F1
#
_entry.id   AF-A0A919VKY8-F1
#
_cell.length_a   1.000
_cell.length_b   1.000
_cell.length_c   1.000
_cell.angle_alpha   90.00
_cell.angle_beta   90.00
_cell.angle_gamma   90.00
#
_symmetry.space_group_name_H-M   'P 1'
#
loop_
_entity.id
_entity.type
_entity.pdbx_description
1 polymer ?
#
loop_
_entity_poly.entity_id
_entity_poly.type
_entity_poly.pdbx_seq_one_letter_code
_entity_poly.pdbx_strand_id
1 'polypeptide(L)'
;MNVCQVIQHLIDCEVFLGFIEQEDEIYVRNQIMQLLNISDFVLGDSVQSDDKVPNLLEQLVDYSCENGIIKNVSGDRKILEIKIMDCLMSKPSVINKDFYEKFNYNSKSNIEAF
;
A
#
# COMPACT_ATOMS: atom_id res chain seq x y z
N MET A 1 0.98 -18.28 2.79
CA MET A 1 1.89 -17.37 3.51
C MET A 1 1.26 -17.04 4.86
N ASN A 2 2.05 -16.69 5.88
CA ASN A 2 1.47 -16.06 7.08
C ASN A 2 1.12 -14.59 6.78
N VAL A 3 0.28 -13.97 7.61
CA VAL A 3 -0.19 -12.59 7.33
C VAL A 3 0.96 -11.58 7.26
N CYS A 4 2.01 -11.73 8.07
CA CYS A 4 3.17 -10.82 8.04
C CYS A 4 3.94 -10.92 6.71
N GLN A 5 4.07 -12.12 6.15
CA GLN A 5 4.66 -12.34 4.83
C GLN A 5 3.80 -11.73 3.72
N VAL A 6 2.47 -11.82 3.82
CA VAL A 6 1.56 -11.18 2.85
C VAL A 6 1.73 -9.65 2.87
N ILE A 7 1.79 -9.05 4.07
CA ILE A 7 2.03 -7.61 4.23
C ILE A 7 3.38 -7.22 3.64
N GLN A 8 4.45 -7.97 3.94
CA GLN A 8 5.77 -7.64 3.41
C GLN A 8 5.81 -7.74 1.88
N HIS A 9 5.27 -8.83 1.33
CA HIS A 9 5.26 -9.03 -0.11
C HIS A 9 4.43 -7.96 -0.83
N LEU A 10 3.30 -7.54 -0.24
CA LEU A 10 2.51 -6.43 -0.78
C LEU A 10 3.35 -5.14 -0.84
N ILE A 11 4.07 -4.81 0.24
CA ILE A 11 4.92 -3.62 0.30
C ILE A 11 6.06 -3.73 -0.72
N ASP A 12 6.73 -4.87 -0.80
CA ASP A 12 7.83 -5.11 -1.74
C ASP A 12 7.36 -4.95 -3.21
N CYS A 13 6.16 -5.43 -3.53
CA CYS A 13 5.55 -5.22 -4.85
C CYS A 13 5.31 -3.73 -5.13
N GLU A 14 4.77 -2.98 -4.18
CA GLU A 14 4.41 -1.56 -4.37
C GLU A 14 5.65 -0.67 -4.45
N VAL A 15 6.72 -1.00 -3.71
CA VAL A 15 8.05 -0.39 -3.87
C VAL A 15 8.62 -0.71 -5.25
N PHE A 16 8.56 -1.98 -5.69
CA PHE A 16 9.05 -2.38 -7.00
C PHE A 16 8.30 -1.69 -8.16
N LEU A 17 7.00 -1.48 -8.00
CA LEU A 17 6.15 -0.78 -8.96
C LEU A 17 6.30 0.76 -8.89
N GLY A 18 6.96 1.30 -7.86
CA GLY A 18 7.17 2.73 -7.65
C GLY A 18 5.94 3.49 -7.16
N PHE A 19 4.99 2.81 -6.52
CA PHE A 19 3.84 3.47 -5.86
C PHE A 19 4.23 4.11 -4.53
N ILE A 20 5.19 3.52 -3.84
CA ILE A 20 5.80 4.03 -2.59
C ILE A 20 7.31 3.89 -2.66
N GLU A 21 8.04 4.68 -1.87
CA GLU A 21 9.49 4.60 -1.77
C GLU A 21 9.93 3.65 -0.64
N GLN A 22 11.19 3.22 -0.64
CA GLN A 22 11.71 2.31 0.40
C GLN A 22 11.59 2.92 1.81
N GLU A 23 11.74 4.24 1.92
CA GLU A 23 11.62 5.00 3.16
C GLU A 23 10.21 4.91 3.77
N ASP A 24 9.19 4.65 2.94
CA ASP A 24 7.80 4.53 3.37
C ASP A 24 7.47 3.15 3.95
N GLU A 25 8.33 2.14 3.75
CA GLU A 25 8.07 0.73 4.11
C GLU A 25 7.59 0.57 5.55
N ILE A 26 8.33 1.14 6.52
CA ILE A 26 7.99 1.01 7.95
C ILE A 26 6.67 1.73 8.26
N TYR A 27 6.44 2.88 7.65
CA TYR A 27 5.22 3.65 7.85
C TYR A 27 4.00 2.89 7.33
N VAL A 28 4.05 2.43 6.07
CA VAL A 28 3.01 1.65 5.42
C VAL A 28 2.74 0.36 6.18
N ARG A 29 3.79 -0.39 6.55
CA ARG A 29 3.67 -1.64 7.32
C ARG A 29 2.87 -1.41 8.61
N ASN A 30 3.22 -0.38 9.37
CA ASN A 30 2.55 -0.08 10.64
C ASN A 30 1.09 0.32 10.44
N GLN A 31 0.76 1.07 9.37
CA GLN A 31 -0.62 1.40 9.04
C GLN A 31 -1.44 0.14 8.73
N ILE A 32 -0.89 -0.77 7.90
CA ILE A 32 -1.56 -2.03 7.54
C ILE A 32 -1.71 -2.92 8.78
N MET A 33 -0.68 -3.05 9.61
CA MET A 33 -0.76 -3.79 10.88
C MET A 33 -1.87 -3.25 11.80
N GLN A 34 -2.00 -1.93 11.90
CA GLN A 34 -3.06 -1.30 12.68
C GLN A 34 -4.45 -1.63 12.12
N LEU A 35 -4.65 -1.60 10.80
CA LEU A 35 -5.91 -1.97 10.15
C LEU A 35 -6.28 -3.44 10.42
N LEU A 36 -5.29 -4.32 10.53
CA LEU A 36 -5.43 -5.76 10.71
C LEU A 36 -5.33 -6.20 12.18
N ASN A 37 -5.30 -5.28 13.14
CA ASN A 37 -5.12 -5.57 14.58
C ASN A 37 -3.91 -6.48 14.89
N ILE A 38 -2.81 -6.35 14.14
CA ILE A 38 -1.58 -7.12 14.36
C ILE A 38 -0.68 -6.34 15.31
N SER A 39 -0.35 -6.95 16.46
CA SER A 39 0.50 -6.32 17.48
C SER A 39 2.00 -6.61 17.28
N ASP A 40 2.33 -7.80 16.77
CA ASP A 40 3.70 -8.25 16.57
C ASP A 40 3.93 -8.64 15.11
N PHE A 41 5.01 -8.11 14.51
CA PHE A 41 5.40 -8.43 13.14
C PHE A 41 6.56 -9.42 13.14
N VAL A 42 6.28 -10.68 12.78
CA VAL A 42 7.29 -11.74 12.72
C VAL A 42 7.35 -12.29 11.30
N LEU A 43 8.43 -11.97 10.59
CA LEU A 43 8.76 -12.61 9.33
C LEU A 43 9.25 -14.02 9.63
N GLY A 44 8.49 -15.02 9.17
CA GLY A 44 8.97 -16.40 9.11
C GLY A 44 9.98 -16.58 7.98
N ASP A 45 10.40 -17.83 7.73
CA ASP A 45 11.28 -18.15 6.61
C ASP A 45 10.70 -17.60 5.29
N SER A 46 11.55 -16.96 4.47
CA SER A 46 11.12 -16.31 3.24
C SER A 46 10.50 -17.35 2.29
N VAL A 47 9.22 -17.20 1.99
CA VAL A 47 8.59 -17.90 0.86
C VAL A 47 8.66 -16.94 -0.31
N GLN A 48 9.44 -17.28 -1.34
CA GLN A 48 9.29 -16.60 -2.62
C GLN A 48 7.88 -16.90 -3.12
N SER A 49 7.08 -15.85 -3.30
CA SER A 49 5.75 -15.94 -3.85
C SER A 49 5.74 -15.10 -5.12
N ASP A 50 5.11 -15.62 -6.17
CA ASP A 50 4.82 -14.89 -7.42
C ASP A 50 3.37 -14.36 -7.42
N ASP A 51 2.76 -14.24 -6.22
CA ASP A 51 1.41 -13.73 -6.08
C ASP A 51 1.31 -12.28 -6.54
N LYS A 52 0.22 -11.99 -7.26
CA LYS A 52 -0.08 -10.63 -7.71
C LYS A 52 -0.71 -9.81 -6.59
N VAL A 53 -0.51 -8.50 -6.62
CA VAL A 53 -1.11 -7.52 -5.69
C VAL A 53 -2.59 -7.79 -5.38
N PRO A 54 -3.49 -8.05 -6.37
CA PRO A 54 -4.89 -8.35 -6.06
C PRO A 54 -5.09 -9.59 -5.18
N ASN A 55 -4.28 -10.63 -5.38
CA ASN A 55 -4.36 -11.86 -4.59
C ASN A 55 -3.80 -11.63 -3.17
N LEU A 56 -2.77 -10.80 -3.02
CA LEU A 56 -2.23 -10.42 -1.71
C LEU A 56 -3.25 -9.62 -0.91
N LEU A 57 -3.95 -8.67 -1.54
CA LEU A 57 -5.04 -7.92 -0.91
C LEU A 57 -6.19 -8.84 -0.49
N GLU A 58 -6.59 -9.78 -1.34
CA GLU A 58 -7.63 -10.77 -1.01
C GLU A 58 -7.22 -11.59 0.22
N GLN A 59 -5.98 -12.05 0.31
CA GLN A 59 -5.45 -12.76 1.48
C GLN A 59 -5.52 -11.94 2.77
N LEU A 60 -5.22 -10.63 2.72
CA LEU A 60 -5.35 -9.75 3.90
C LEU A 60 -6.80 -9.54 4.33
N VAL A 61 -7.71 -9.46 3.36
CA VAL A 61 -9.15 -9.33 3.62
C VAL A 61 -9.71 -10.61 4.21
N ASP A 62 -9.33 -11.77 3.67
CA ASP A 62 -9.70 -13.09 4.18
C ASP A 62 -9.21 -13.28 5.60
N TYR A 63 -7.93 -12.97 5.88
CA TYR A 63 -7.40 -12.94 7.24
C TYR A 63 -8.26 -12.09 8.17
N SER A 64 -8.71 -10.92 7.71
CA SER A 64 -9.52 -10.01 8.52
C SER A 64 -10.93 -10.54 8.80
N CYS A 65 -11.52 -11.26 7.85
CA CYS A 65 -12.78 -11.95 8.05
C CYS A 65 -12.62 -13.11 9.03
N GLU A 66 -11.59 -13.94 8.86
CA GLU A 66 -11.32 -15.12 9.70
C GLU A 66 -11.04 -14.74 11.17
N ASN A 67 -10.36 -13.61 11.40
CA ASN A 67 -10.03 -13.11 12.73
C ASN A 67 -11.11 -12.19 13.32
N GLY A 68 -12.25 -12.02 12.64
CA GLY A 68 -13.38 -11.21 13.13
C GLY A 68 -13.10 -9.71 13.20
N ILE A 69 -12.11 -9.21 12.47
CA ILE A 69 -11.77 -7.77 12.36
C ILE A 69 -12.85 -7.04 11.56
N ILE A 70 -13.36 -7.69 10.51
CA ILE A 70 -14.47 -7.23 9.68
C ILE A 70 -15.51 -8.33 9.50
N LYS A 71 -16.74 -7.99 9.11
CA LYS A 71 -17.74 -9.00 8.75
C LYS A 71 -17.42 -9.57 7.37
N ASN A 72 -17.72 -10.85 7.16
CA ASN A 72 -17.61 -11.49 5.85
C ASN A 72 -18.81 -11.13 4.96
N VAL A 73 -18.90 -9.85 4.60
CA VAL A 73 -19.88 -9.31 3.65
C VAL A 73 -19.15 -8.44 2.63
N SER A 74 -19.63 -8.40 1.39
CA SER A 74 -18.96 -7.71 0.29
C SER A 74 -18.65 -6.24 0.56
N GLY A 75 -19.54 -5.53 1.27
CA GLY A 75 -19.33 -4.12 1.65
C GLY A 75 -18.13 -3.92 2.58
N ASP A 76 -18.06 -4.67 3.68
CA ASP A 76 -16.99 -4.55 4.67
C ASP A 76 -15.64 -4.99 4.09
N ARG A 77 -15.64 -6.05 3.28
CA ARG A 77 -14.47 -6.49 2.50
C ARG A 77 -13.97 -5.37 1.59
N LYS A 78 -14.87 -4.74 0.83
CA LYS A 78 -14.49 -3.68 -0.09
C LYS A 78 -13.94 -2.44 0.62
N ILE A 79 -14.53 -2.08 1.76
CA ILE A 79 -14.04 -0.97 2.59
C ILE A 79 -12.62 -1.25 3.09
N LEU A 80 -12.34 -2.47 3.53
CA LEU A 80 -10.99 -2.81 3.98
C LEU A 80 -9.98 -2.79 2.83
N GLU A 81 -10.31 -3.34 1.65
CA GLU A 81 -9.45 -3.25 0.46
C GLU A 81 -9.05 -1.80 0.17
N ILE A 82 -10.04 -0.89 0.16
CA ILE A 82 -9.81 0.54 -0.08
C ILE A 82 -8.89 1.12 0.99
N LYS A 83 -9.10 0.80 2.27
CA LYS A 83 -8.25 1.30 3.36
C LYS A 83 -6.80 0.81 3.25
N ILE A 84 -6.57 -0.44 2.83
CA ILE A 84 -5.22 -0.95 2.62
C ILE A 84 -4.58 -0.25 1.41
N MET A 85 -5.31 -0.09 0.31
CA MET A 85 -4.83 0.67 -0.86
C MET A 85 -4.52 2.14 -0.52
N ASP A 86 -5.33 2.79 0.33
CA ASP A 86 -5.10 4.16 0.78
C ASP A 86 -3.76 4.30 1.54
N CYS A 87 -3.25 3.24 2.17
CA CYS A 87 -1.93 3.25 2.81
C CYS A 87 -0.77 3.23 1.81
N LEU A 88 -1.03 2.81 0.57
CA LEU A 88 -0.05 2.63 -0.51
C LEU A 88 -0.06 3.79 -1.50
N MET A 89 -0.89 4.81 -1.29
CA MET A 89 -1.07 5.92 -2.22
C MET A 89 -0.89 7.26 -1.53
N SER A 90 -0.18 8.16 -2.20
CA SER A 90 -0.17 9.57 -1.83
C SER A 90 -1.55 10.19 -2.01
N LYS A 91 -1.87 11.19 -1.17
CA LYS A 91 -3.13 11.92 -1.30
C LYS A 91 -3.23 12.56 -2.70
N PRO A 92 -4.41 12.51 -3.37
CA PRO A 92 -4.59 13.13 -4.68
C PRO A 92 -4.20 14.62 -4.73
N SER A 93 -4.39 15.35 -3.63
CA SER A 93 -3.98 16.76 -3.53
C SER A 93 -2.45 16.95 -3.55
N VAL A 94 -1.69 16.01 -2.97
CA VAL A 94 -0.22 16.02 -2.99
C VAL A 94 0.26 15.72 -4.40
N ILE A 95 -0.27 14.65 -5.01
CA ILE A 95 0.03 14.28 -6.40
C ILE A 95 -0.24 15.44 -7.36
N ASN A 96 -1.40 16.10 -7.23
CA ASN A 96 -1.75 17.25 -8.05
C ASN A 96 -0.81 18.44 -7.82
N LYS A 97 -0.47 18.72 -6.56
CA LYS A 97 0.46 19.80 -6.23
C LYS A 97 1.83 19.56 -6.85
N ASP A 98 2.39 18.37 -6.68
CA ASP A 98 3.68 17.99 -7.24
C ASP A 98 3.68 18.07 -8.77
N PHE A 99 2.59 17.65 -9.41
CA PHE A 99 2.40 17.77 -10.85
C PHE A 99 2.45 19.23 -11.31
N TYR A 100 1.65 20.11 -10.70
CA TYR A 100 1.61 21.53 -11.08
C TYR A 100 2.90 22.29 -10.75
N GLU A 101 3.58 21.97 -9.65
CA GLU A 101 4.87 22.57 -9.32
C GLU A 101 5.94 22.22 -10.35
N LYS A 102 6.06 20.94 -10.73
CA LYS A 102 6.98 20.49 -11.78
C LYS A 102 6.62 21.08 -13.15
N PHE A 103 5.33 21.14 -13.48
CA PHE A 103 4.85 21.73 -14.74
C PHE A 103 5.15 23.23 -14.83
N ASN A 104 4.87 24.00 -13.77
CA ASN A 104 5.11 25.44 -13.72
C ASN A 104 6.61 25.78 -13.72
N TYR A 105 7.43 24.94 -13.10
CA TYR A 105 8.88 25.07 -13.17
C TYR A 105 9.40 24.91 -14.60
N ASN A 106 8.98 23.83 -15.29
CA ASN A 106 9.41 23.55 -16.66
C ASN A 106 8.90 24.58 -17.69
N SER A 107 7.73 25.16 -17.46
CA SER A 107 7.18 26.20 -18.35
C SER A 107 7.88 27.54 -18.18
N LYS A 108 8.43 27.88 -16.99
CA LYS A 108 9.27 29.06 -16.80
C LYS A 108 10.68 28.86 -17.38
N SER A 109 11.31 27.70 -17.16
CA SER A 109 12.66 27.44 -17.70
C SER A 109 12.71 27.42 -19.23
N ASN A 110 11.62 27.02 -19.90
CA ASN A 110 11.52 27.05 -21.36
C ASN A 110 11.37 28.46 -21.93
N ILE A 111 10.92 29.45 -21.15
CA ILE A 111 10.74 30.84 -21.64
C ILE A 111 12.04 31.63 -21.47
N GLU A 112 12.86 31.30 -20.47
CA GLU A 112 14.17 31.95 -20.24
C GLU A 112 15.31 31.41 -21.13
N ALA A 113 15.04 30.38 -21.94
CA ALA A 113 15.99 29.77 -22.87
C ALA A 113 15.91 30.30 -24.31
N PHE A 114 15.14 31.37 -24.58
CA PHE A 114 15.01 32.03 -25.88
C PHE A 114 15.46 33.49 -25.83
#